data_AF-A0A2V7A4T2-F1
#
_entry.id   AF-A0A2V7A4T2-F1
#
_cell.length_a   1.000
_cell.length_b   1.000
_cell.length_c   1.000
_cell.angle_alpha   90.00
_cell.angle_beta   90.00
_cell.angle_gamma   90.00
#
_symmetry.space_group_name_H-M   'P 1'
#
loop_
_entity.id
_entity.type
_entity.pdbx_description
1 polymer ?
#
loop_
_entity_poly.entity_id
_entity_poly.type
_entity_poly.pdbx_seq_one_letter_code
_entity_poly.pdbx_strand_id
1 'polypeptide(L)'
;MAPQHDGRAARRRRPDGAPLRERASSRRPDDLPLEGQSREQLPPGSPGAEDRDVHRDRRDQHPGPRNPGEHGPRGRPQQGASRAGRQGDHPGPPPAPRRHQDRPAGRYAPRGRGELLHAARVRRRAAARHRLARGAHAGAGDGQDPPDRVIRSEALAAGGGCPGVTALAAVGGLLLTASVSHALEPLRYEFVDPPASAAGPARVSENATSVVGTLDVSTLEGDVRYLASPDLQGRRRGTEGNARARVHIVARLRAAGLAPLFGDRFEQQTFPDGPDSTPYAVNVGAIHRAPERDAAWIVLVAHYDHLGVIHGEVHAGADDNASSVALLLALGDALGRTRPALRRHVVLLFADAEEPPDIRTERMGSSWFWRNPPLPAHRLDLALVLDLMGGRASPELRTAGLGEALFVLGTEADPSLAALVRDLTPTARVEPVRLSLPMIEVMPYRPGTRFARSDYHGLREHARRPFLFLTTGRTETYHTSADTPDTLDYDRLGAAARWVTQLAMHAADVEANLGWRDLRADALTDARSLLRLYGAIEASQRVSWLVRRALAADRRVVERLLASWERGVRPTPDTYRALQLASIRVQAALWHPSGWWFALW
;
A
#
# COMPACT_ATOMS: atom_id res chain seq x y z
N MET A 1 -52.33 -44.23 52.33
CA MET A 1 -53.54 -43.43 52.65
C MET A 1 -53.55 -42.19 51.76
N ALA A 2 -54.72 -41.58 51.56
CA ALA A 2 -55.02 -40.34 50.81
C ALA A 2 -56.19 -39.61 51.54
N PRO A 3 -56.74 -38.43 51.15
CA PRO A 3 -56.45 -37.50 50.01
C PRO A 3 -55.66 -36.24 50.51
N GLN A 4 -55.69 -34.97 50.04
CA GLN A 4 -56.50 -34.08 49.17
C GLN A 4 -55.56 -33.16 48.31
N HIS A 5 -55.85 -32.75 47.06
CA HIS A 5 -56.76 -31.70 46.54
C HIS A 5 -56.50 -30.27 47.07
N ASP A 6 -56.44 -29.18 46.27
CA ASP A 6 -56.47 -28.93 44.79
C ASP A 6 -55.87 -27.51 44.51
N GLY A 7 -55.80 -26.87 43.32
CA GLY A 7 -56.21 -27.23 41.95
C GLY A 7 -56.22 -26.04 40.95
N ARG A 8 -56.14 -26.32 39.63
CA ARG A 8 -56.29 -25.42 38.43
C ARG A 8 -55.17 -24.36 38.22
N ALA A 9 -54.65 -23.99 37.03
CA ALA A 9 -55.01 -24.05 35.59
C ALA A 9 -55.86 -22.86 35.04
N ALA A 10 -55.75 -22.36 33.78
CA ALA A 10 -54.68 -22.33 32.74
C ALA A 10 -55.11 -21.49 31.48
N ARG A 11 -54.14 -21.14 30.59
CA ARG A 11 -54.26 -20.77 29.13
C ARG A 11 -54.69 -19.35 28.66
N ARG A 12 -53.76 -18.73 27.88
CA ARG A 12 -53.87 -18.08 26.53
C ARG A 12 -55.08 -17.20 26.13
N ARG A 13 -54.79 -16.00 25.57
CA ARG A 13 -55.04 -15.60 24.14
C ARG A 13 -54.48 -14.19 23.80
N ARG A 14 -54.27 -13.89 22.50
CA ARG A 14 -54.20 -12.53 21.91
C ARG A 14 -55.62 -12.11 21.43
N PRO A 15 -55.90 -10.82 21.14
CA PRO A 15 -55.74 -10.34 19.75
C PRO A 15 -55.28 -8.87 19.57
N ASP A 16 -54.75 -8.61 18.38
CA ASP A 16 -54.85 -7.46 17.44
C ASP A 16 -55.40 -6.08 17.88
N GLY A 17 -54.81 -5.01 17.34
CA GLY A 17 -55.34 -3.64 17.37
C GLY A 17 -54.35 -2.57 16.86
N ALA A 18 -54.70 -1.85 15.79
CA ALA A 18 -53.91 -0.74 15.22
C ALA A 18 -54.43 0.65 15.71
N PRO A 19 -53.66 1.75 15.60
CA PRO A 19 -53.84 2.94 16.46
C PRO A 19 -54.86 3.98 15.97
N LEU A 20 -55.28 4.84 16.91
CA LEU A 20 -56.10 6.04 16.67
C LEU A 20 -55.37 7.34 17.10
N ARG A 21 -55.93 8.49 16.72
CA ARG A 21 -55.26 9.81 16.60
C ARG A 21 -55.57 10.82 17.72
N GLU A 22 -54.68 11.82 17.82
CA GLU A 22 -54.92 13.20 18.30
C GLU A 22 -55.21 13.37 19.83
N ARG A 23 -54.96 14.53 20.49
CA ARG A 23 -54.69 15.91 20.02
C ARG A 23 -53.98 16.79 21.08
N ALA A 24 -53.25 17.83 20.64
CA ALA A 24 -52.94 19.11 21.34
C ALA A 24 -52.10 19.06 22.66
N SER A 25 -51.34 20.07 23.10
CA SER A 25 -50.81 21.35 22.56
C SER A 25 -49.45 21.65 23.28
N SER A 26 -48.59 22.65 23.00
CA SER A 26 -48.87 24.08 22.74
C SER A 26 -47.68 24.92 22.25
N ARG A 27 -47.98 25.98 21.46
CA ARG A 27 -47.32 27.31 21.34
C ARG A 27 -45.88 27.45 20.80
N ARG A 28 -45.77 28.09 19.61
CA ARG A 28 -44.81 29.18 19.31
C ARG A 28 -45.37 30.54 19.82
N PRO A 29 -44.62 31.65 19.75
CA PRO A 29 -44.54 32.53 18.55
C PRO A 29 -43.10 33.00 18.24
N ASP A 30 -42.74 33.88 17.29
CA ASP A 30 -43.11 34.16 15.87
C ASP A 30 -41.84 34.84 15.22
N ASP A 31 -41.62 35.05 13.91
CA ASP A 31 -42.26 36.02 12.98
C ASP A 31 -42.00 35.68 11.47
N LEU A 32 -42.73 36.36 10.57
CA LEU A 32 -42.74 36.33 9.08
C LEU A 32 -43.22 37.72 8.56
N PRO A 33 -43.50 38.02 7.26
CA PRO A 33 -43.28 37.32 5.96
C PRO A 33 -42.21 38.08 5.11
N LEU A 34 -42.16 38.32 3.78
CA LEU A 34 -42.97 38.20 2.53
C LEU A 34 -42.00 37.75 1.39
N GLU A 35 -42.38 36.93 0.41
CA GLU A 35 -43.21 37.14 -0.81
C GLU A 35 -42.67 38.13 -1.88
N GLY A 36 -42.58 37.62 -3.12
CA GLY A 36 -42.30 38.35 -4.37
C GLY A 36 -42.35 37.39 -5.57
N GLN A 37 -43.21 37.66 -6.56
CA GLN A 37 -43.51 36.74 -7.68
C GLN A 37 -42.91 37.19 -9.02
N SER A 38 -42.64 36.25 -9.93
CA SER A 38 -42.86 36.40 -11.40
C SER A 38 -42.82 35.04 -12.13
N ARG A 39 -43.60 34.93 -13.21
CA ARG A 39 -43.49 33.89 -14.27
C ARG A 39 -42.63 34.48 -15.42
N GLU A 40 -42.09 33.74 -16.37
CA GLU A 40 -42.69 33.02 -17.53
C GLU A 40 -41.51 32.36 -18.31
N GLN A 41 -41.61 31.52 -19.36
CA GLN A 41 -42.71 31.04 -20.23
C GLN A 41 -42.32 29.66 -20.83
N LEU A 42 -43.27 28.90 -21.38
CA LEU A 42 -43.04 27.66 -22.17
C LEU A 42 -44.00 27.62 -23.38
N PRO A 43 -43.55 27.21 -24.58
CA PRO A 43 -44.43 26.85 -25.70
C PRO A 43 -44.64 25.31 -25.82
N PRO A 44 -45.81 24.82 -26.29
CA PRO A 44 -46.13 23.39 -26.41
C PRO A 44 -46.26 22.90 -27.88
N GLY A 45 -46.43 21.59 -28.11
CA GLY A 45 -47.05 21.11 -29.36
C GLY A 45 -46.70 19.69 -29.83
N SER A 46 -47.71 18.83 -29.93
CA SER A 46 -47.77 17.56 -30.69
C SER A 46 -49.27 17.25 -30.89
N PRO A 47 -49.71 16.30 -31.75
CA PRO A 47 -48.98 15.43 -32.67
C PRO A 47 -49.48 15.54 -34.14
N GLY A 48 -49.07 14.60 -35.01
CA GLY A 48 -49.71 14.36 -36.31
C GLY A 48 -49.32 12.99 -36.86
N ALA A 49 -50.29 12.25 -37.42
CA ALA A 49 -50.09 10.96 -38.07
C ALA A 49 -51.08 10.78 -39.22
N GLU A 50 -50.62 10.26 -40.35
CA GLU A 50 -51.45 9.89 -41.50
C GLU A 50 -50.84 8.69 -42.24
N ASP A 51 -51.56 8.16 -43.24
CA ASP A 51 -51.58 6.74 -43.62
C ASP A 51 -51.40 6.53 -45.15
N ARG A 52 -51.08 5.30 -45.60
CA ARG A 52 -51.17 4.79 -47.02
C ARG A 52 -50.11 5.28 -48.03
N ASP A 53 -49.81 4.59 -49.16
CA ASP A 53 -50.07 3.19 -49.57
C ASP A 53 -49.10 2.69 -50.71
N VAL A 54 -48.79 1.39 -50.70
CA VAL A 54 -48.74 0.41 -51.84
C VAL A 54 -47.89 0.61 -53.13
N HIS A 55 -47.30 -0.53 -53.58
CA HIS A 55 -46.76 -0.92 -54.94
C HIS A 55 -45.30 -0.56 -55.32
N ARG A 56 -44.44 -1.55 -55.63
CA ARG A 56 -44.11 -2.23 -56.93
C ARG A 56 -43.18 -1.40 -57.84
N ASP A 57 -42.24 -1.96 -58.61
CA ASP A 57 -42.18 -3.30 -59.23
C ASP A 57 -40.75 -3.92 -59.29
N ARG A 58 -40.61 -5.09 -59.94
CA ARG A 58 -39.39 -5.94 -60.08
C ARG A 58 -38.58 -5.73 -61.37
N ARG A 59 -37.31 -6.17 -61.36
CA ARG A 59 -36.67 -7.18 -62.26
C ARG A 59 -35.24 -7.46 -61.72
N ASP A 60 -34.79 -8.70 -61.52
CA ASP A 60 -34.39 -9.73 -62.51
C ASP A 60 -33.13 -9.31 -63.31
N GLN A 61 -32.12 -10.16 -63.57
CA GLN A 61 -32.19 -11.59 -63.91
C GLN A 61 -31.01 -12.44 -63.37
N HIS A 62 -31.19 -13.76 -63.42
CA HIS A 62 -30.19 -14.81 -63.26
C HIS A 62 -30.34 -15.81 -64.42
N PRO A 63 -29.29 -16.56 -64.83
CA PRO A 63 -29.56 -17.87 -65.43
C PRO A 63 -28.62 -19.01 -64.96
N GLY A 64 -29.14 -20.24 -65.06
CA GLY A 64 -28.42 -21.53 -65.11
C GLY A 64 -29.16 -22.42 -66.13
N PRO A 65 -29.23 -23.77 -66.01
CA PRO A 65 -28.43 -24.71 -65.20
C PRO A 65 -27.95 -25.93 -66.04
N ARG A 66 -27.29 -26.95 -65.42
CA ARG A 66 -27.41 -28.40 -65.78
C ARG A 66 -26.65 -29.33 -64.78
N ASN A 67 -26.95 -30.63 -64.85
CA ASN A 67 -26.45 -31.78 -64.04
C ASN A 67 -26.05 -32.94 -65.04
N PRO A 68 -25.68 -34.21 -64.71
CA PRO A 68 -25.84 -35.00 -63.45
C PRO A 68 -24.67 -35.99 -63.05
N GLY A 69 -24.89 -36.81 -62.00
CA GLY A 69 -24.20 -38.11 -61.73
C GLY A 69 -23.01 -38.08 -60.73
N GLU A 70 -22.66 -39.14 -59.99
CA GLU A 70 -23.32 -40.44 -59.74
C GLU A 70 -22.73 -41.19 -58.49
N HIS A 71 -23.52 -42.10 -57.89
CA HIS A 71 -23.18 -43.22 -56.96
C HIS A 71 -22.40 -43.07 -55.61
N GLY A 72 -22.68 -44.00 -54.69
CA GLY A 72 -21.95 -44.30 -53.42
C GLY A 72 -21.27 -45.70 -53.47
N PRO A 73 -20.96 -46.41 -52.36
CA PRO A 73 -21.74 -46.50 -51.10
C PRO A 73 -20.88 -46.52 -49.78
N ARG A 74 -21.42 -47.11 -48.69
CA ARG A 74 -20.88 -47.12 -47.31
C ARG A 74 -20.15 -48.43 -46.94
N GLY A 75 -19.26 -48.42 -45.93
CA GLY A 75 -18.70 -49.63 -45.28
C GLY A 75 -18.10 -49.37 -43.88
N ARG A 76 -18.09 -50.41 -43.00
CA ARG A 76 -17.40 -50.45 -41.68
C ARG A 76 -16.16 -51.38 -41.76
N PRO A 77 -15.22 -51.37 -40.79
CA PRO A 77 -15.30 -52.14 -39.53
C PRO A 77 -15.14 -51.23 -38.27
N GLN A 78 -15.42 -51.59 -37.01
CA GLN A 78 -15.53 -52.85 -36.24
C GLN A 78 -14.22 -53.31 -35.55
N GLN A 79 -14.37 -53.86 -34.33
CA GLN A 79 -13.32 -54.17 -33.35
C GLN A 79 -12.70 -55.57 -33.55
N GLY A 80 -11.48 -55.78 -33.03
CA GLY A 80 -10.83 -57.10 -32.95
C GLY A 80 -9.47 -57.03 -32.24
N ALA A 81 -8.98 -58.13 -31.66
CA ALA A 81 -7.80 -58.12 -30.79
C ALA A 81 -6.90 -59.37 -30.91
N SER A 82 -5.69 -59.24 -30.33
CA SER A 82 -4.80 -60.29 -29.77
C SER A 82 -3.75 -61.01 -30.65
N ARG A 83 -2.48 -60.73 -30.27
CA ARG A 83 -1.30 -61.62 -30.06
C ARG A 83 -0.64 -62.45 -31.19
N ALA A 84 0.71 -62.45 -31.05
CA ALA A 84 1.76 -63.35 -31.59
C ALA A 84 2.37 -63.00 -32.97
N GLY A 85 3.70 -62.90 -33.12
CA GLY A 85 4.75 -62.78 -32.08
C GLY A 85 6.22 -62.93 -32.53
N ARG A 86 7.14 -62.44 -31.68
CA ARG A 86 8.63 -62.58 -31.66
C ARG A 86 9.49 -61.79 -32.66
N GLN A 87 10.72 -61.50 -32.18
CA GLN A 87 11.85 -60.78 -32.82
C GLN A 87 11.59 -59.28 -33.08
N GLY A 88 12.50 -58.33 -32.77
CA GLY A 88 13.79 -58.41 -32.07
C GLY A 88 14.34 -57.01 -31.74
N ASP A 89 15.41 -56.96 -30.93
CA ASP A 89 16.30 -55.82 -30.60
C ASP A 89 15.76 -54.55 -29.92
N HIS A 90 16.58 -54.00 -29.01
CA HIS A 90 16.36 -52.74 -28.28
C HIS A 90 17.21 -51.60 -28.86
N PRO A 91 16.64 -50.40 -29.10
CA PRO A 91 17.40 -49.14 -29.15
C PRO A 91 17.61 -48.56 -27.74
N GLY A 92 18.80 -47.99 -27.49
CA GLY A 92 19.16 -47.33 -26.23
C GLY A 92 18.71 -45.85 -26.12
N PRO A 93 19.01 -45.18 -24.98
CA PRO A 93 18.62 -43.79 -24.74
C PRO A 93 19.41 -42.76 -25.59
N PRO A 94 18.87 -41.53 -25.77
CA PRO A 94 19.50 -40.48 -26.58
C PRO A 94 20.82 -39.95 -25.98
N PRO A 95 21.74 -39.40 -26.82
CA PRO A 95 23.11 -39.11 -26.43
C PRO A 95 23.28 -37.79 -25.64
N ALA A 96 24.26 -37.79 -24.73
CA ALA A 96 24.73 -36.61 -24.01
C ALA A 96 25.70 -35.75 -24.85
N PRO A 97 25.82 -34.43 -24.58
CA PRO A 97 26.71 -33.53 -25.32
C PRO A 97 28.19 -33.84 -25.09
N ARG A 98 29.01 -33.66 -26.14
CA ARG A 98 30.45 -33.95 -26.13
C ARG A 98 31.24 -32.91 -25.35
N ARG A 99 32.25 -33.36 -24.60
CA ARG A 99 33.34 -32.51 -24.10
C ARG A 99 34.36 -32.24 -25.22
N HIS A 100 34.97 -31.06 -25.20
CA HIS A 100 36.27 -30.79 -25.79
C HIS A 100 37.26 -30.39 -24.69
N GLN A 101 38.55 -30.68 -24.87
CA GLN A 101 39.62 -30.32 -23.94
C GLN A 101 40.74 -29.54 -24.62
N ASP A 102 41.27 -28.59 -23.84
CA ASP A 102 42.64 -28.08 -23.79
C ASP A 102 43.34 -27.47 -25.04
N ARG A 103 43.44 -26.12 -24.98
CA ARG A 103 44.70 -25.31 -25.11
C ARG A 103 45.31 -25.14 -26.53
N PRO A 104 46.29 -24.21 -26.73
CA PRO A 104 46.96 -23.30 -25.77
C PRO A 104 46.76 -21.79 -26.08
N ALA A 105 47.51 -20.92 -25.38
CA ALA A 105 47.39 -19.46 -25.45
C ALA A 105 48.57 -18.76 -26.17
N GLY A 106 48.28 -17.66 -26.86
CA GLY A 106 49.23 -16.61 -27.27
C GLY A 106 48.59 -15.23 -27.03
N ARG A 107 49.07 -14.44 -26.08
CA ARG A 107 50.19 -13.48 -26.21
C ARG A 107 49.93 -12.33 -27.19
N TYR A 108 49.47 -11.20 -26.66
CA TYR A 108 50.14 -9.91 -26.86
C TYR A 108 50.30 -9.19 -25.51
N ALA A 109 51.31 -8.32 -25.40
CA ALA A 109 51.84 -7.82 -24.12
C ALA A 109 51.50 -6.33 -23.85
N PRO A 110 51.49 -5.87 -22.59
CA PRO A 110 50.93 -4.57 -22.22
C PRO A 110 51.87 -3.37 -22.45
N ARG A 111 51.28 -2.26 -22.89
CA ARG A 111 51.75 -0.87 -22.76
C ARG A 111 50.50 0.00 -22.49
N GLY A 112 50.52 1.05 -21.67
CA GLY A 112 51.58 1.48 -20.75
C GLY A 112 51.32 2.90 -20.20
N ARG A 113 50.96 3.01 -18.92
CA ARG A 113 50.94 4.22 -18.06
C ARG A 113 50.43 5.52 -18.70
N GLY A 114 49.12 5.77 -18.58
CA GLY A 114 48.50 7.08 -18.75
C GLY A 114 47.37 7.29 -17.72
N GLU A 115 46.97 8.55 -17.54
CA GLU A 115 45.65 8.96 -16.99
C GLU A 115 45.22 8.45 -15.60
N LEU A 116 46.13 8.55 -14.61
CA LEU A 116 45.77 8.54 -13.18
C LEU A 116 45.91 9.93 -12.52
N LEU A 117 45.64 11.01 -13.28
CA LEU A 117 45.87 12.41 -12.86
C LEU A 117 44.80 13.42 -13.35
N HIS A 118 43.52 13.22 -12.99
CA HIS A 118 42.55 14.34 -13.06
C HIS A 118 41.61 14.54 -11.85
N ALA A 119 41.47 13.56 -10.95
CA ALA A 119 40.65 13.71 -9.73
C ALA A 119 41.41 14.26 -8.49
N ALA A 120 42.71 14.55 -8.61
CA ALA A 120 43.59 14.91 -7.49
C ALA A 120 43.86 16.43 -7.34
N ARG A 121 43.03 17.31 -7.91
CA ARG A 121 43.30 18.77 -8.01
C ARG A 121 42.25 19.72 -7.42
N VAL A 122 41.35 19.25 -6.54
CA VAL A 122 40.44 20.14 -5.77
C VAL A 122 40.75 20.18 -4.26
N ARG A 123 41.39 19.16 -3.67
CA ARG A 123 41.70 19.09 -2.22
C ARG A 123 43.15 19.47 -1.85
N ARG A 124 43.65 20.63 -2.30
CA ARG A 124 44.92 21.24 -1.80
C ARG A 124 44.90 22.78 -1.73
N ARG A 125 43.97 23.35 -0.94
CA ARG A 125 43.98 24.79 -0.52
C ARG A 125 43.49 25.01 0.93
N ALA A 126 43.96 24.22 1.89
CA ALA A 126 43.61 24.42 3.32
C ALA A 126 44.61 23.81 4.36
N ALA A 127 45.92 23.70 4.07
CA ALA A 127 46.91 23.18 5.04
C ALA A 127 48.37 23.56 4.69
N ALA A 128 48.71 24.87 4.70
CA ALA A 128 50.06 25.33 4.34
C ALA A 128 50.48 26.67 4.99
N ARG A 129 50.23 26.85 6.29
CA ARG A 129 50.89 27.86 7.14
C ARG A 129 51.27 27.23 8.48
N HIS A 130 52.32 27.73 9.12
CA HIS A 130 52.95 27.21 10.34
C HIS A 130 53.57 25.80 10.28
N ARG A 131 54.81 25.72 9.77
CA ARG A 131 55.92 24.98 10.44
C ARG A 131 57.28 25.40 9.87
N LEU A 132 57.82 26.48 10.41
CA LEU A 132 59.25 26.81 10.46
C LEU A 132 59.56 27.33 11.87
N ALA A 133 60.85 27.39 12.22
CA ALA A 133 61.38 27.72 13.55
C ALA A 133 61.01 26.75 14.70
N ARG A 134 61.87 25.74 14.89
CA ARG A 134 62.31 25.26 16.22
C ARG A 134 63.84 25.31 16.23
N GLY A 135 64.44 25.89 17.27
CA GLY A 135 65.89 25.91 17.46
C GLY A 135 66.34 26.81 18.63
N ALA A 136 67.41 26.41 19.31
CA ALA A 136 68.20 27.16 20.29
C ALA A 136 67.54 27.68 21.60
N HIS A 137 67.63 26.83 22.65
CA HIS A 137 68.22 27.07 23.97
C HIS A 137 68.24 28.45 24.70
N ALA A 138 67.87 28.35 26.00
CA ALA A 138 68.53 28.90 27.21
C ALA A 138 68.31 30.36 27.69
N GLY A 139 68.07 30.50 29.01
CA GLY A 139 68.14 31.75 29.79
C GLY A 139 67.13 31.84 30.96
N ALA A 140 67.57 32.24 32.17
CA ALA A 140 66.71 32.60 33.32
C ALA A 140 65.89 33.89 33.04
N GLY A 141 64.84 34.32 33.74
CA GLY A 141 64.44 34.31 35.17
C GLY A 141 63.85 35.73 35.46
N ASP A 142 63.28 36.14 36.60
CA ASP A 142 62.76 35.51 37.83
C ASP A 142 61.88 36.57 38.56
N GLY A 143 60.97 36.20 39.49
CA GLY A 143 60.08 37.12 40.27
C GLY A 143 58.90 37.77 39.48
N GLN A 144 57.64 37.89 39.91
CA GLN A 144 56.94 38.24 41.18
C GLN A 144 56.57 39.74 41.34
N ASP A 145 55.29 40.05 41.02
CA ASP A 145 54.25 40.81 41.78
C ASP A 145 54.62 41.82 42.91
N PRO A 146 53.72 42.77 43.26
CA PRO A 146 52.79 43.61 42.45
C PRO A 146 52.81 45.08 43.02
N PRO A 147 51.78 45.97 42.95
CA PRO A 147 50.60 46.16 42.05
C PRO A 147 50.66 47.55 41.30
N ASP A 148 49.55 48.13 40.74
CA ASP A 148 49.23 49.61 40.67
C ASP A 148 47.97 50.06 39.82
N ARG A 149 47.57 51.37 39.81
CA ARG A 149 46.14 51.86 39.82
C ARG A 149 45.59 52.78 38.68
N VAL A 150 44.25 52.87 38.74
CA VAL A 150 43.18 53.70 38.13
C VAL A 150 43.34 55.25 38.14
N ILE A 151 43.18 55.82 36.92
CA ILE A 151 42.71 57.16 36.50
C ILE A 151 43.45 58.43 37.00
N ARG A 152 44.19 59.02 36.06
CA ARG A 152 43.96 60.41 35.62
C ARG A 152 43.81 60.45 34.09
N SER A 153 43.08 61.44 33.59
CA SER A 153 43.17 61.88 32.19
C SER A 153 44.31 62.90 32.03
N GLU A 154 44.82 62.99 30.80
CA GLU A 154 45.86 63.95 30.36
C GLU A 154 47.30 63.70 30.85
N ALA A 155 48.24 64.31 30.14
CA ALA A 155 49.61 63.86 29.94
C ALA A 155 50.57 63.89 31.16
N LEU A 156 51.63 63.06 31.05
CA LEU A 156 52.93 63.11 31.73
C LEU A 156 53.00 62.68 33.23
N ALA A 157 53.91 61.72 33.47
CA ALA A 157 54.60 61.36 34.72
C ALA A 157 53.86 60.63 35.89
N ALA A 158 54.57 59.61 36.43
CA ALA A 158 54.56 59.06 37.81
C ALA A 158 53.33 58.31 38.41
N GLY A 159 53.38 56.96 38.39
CA GLY A 159 53.23 56.02 39.55
C GLY A 159 51.89 55.78 40.31
N GLY A 160 51.67 54.54 40.80
CA GLY A 160 50.99 54.26 42.10
C GLY A 160 49.63 53.52 42.13
N GLY A 161 49.38 52.65 43.15
CA GLY A 161 48.20 52.69 44.05
C GLY A 161 47.27 51.46 44.36
N CYS A 162 47.40 50.22 43.87
CA CYS A 162 46.19 49.33 43.65
C CYS A 162 46.02 47.97 44.36
N PRO A 163 44.77 47.65 44.76
CA PRO A 163 44.13 46.32 44.51
C PRO A 163 42.63 46.49 44.08
N GLY A 164 41.79 45.45 43.86
CA GLY A 164 41.95 43.99 43.88
C GLY A 164 40.60 43.24 44.02
N VAL A 165 40.51 42.01 43.49
CA VAL A 165 39.51 40.91 43.68
C VAL A 165 38.15 41.21 44.37
N THR A 166 37.02 41.15 43.63
CA THR A 166 35.81 40.30 43.91
C THR A 166 34.63 40.63 42.96
N ALA A 167 34.30 39.73 42.03
CA ALA A 167 32.98 39.68 41.33
C ALA A 167 32.86 38.41 40.44
N LEU A 168 32.53 37.25 41.02
CA LEU A 168 32.35 35.99 40.27
C LEU A 168 30.87 35.59 40.19
N ALA A 169 30.06 36.42 39.53
CA ALA A 169 28.65 36.14 39.23
C ALA A 169 28.12 37.01 38.06
N ALA A 170 27.00 36.58 37.46
CA ALA A 170 26.10 37.40 36.65
C ALA A 170 26.62 38.03 35.33
N VAL A 171 27.07 37.19 34.39
CA VAL A 171 26.77 37.40 32.95
C VAL A 171 26.11 36.14 32.40
N GLY A 172 24.83 35.96 32.75
CA GLY A 172 24.01 34.82 32.34
C GLY A 172 22.55 35.26 32.29
N GLY A 173 21.98 35.25 31.08
CA GLY A 173 20.78 36.03 30.72
C GLY A 173 21.16 37.34 30.02
N LEU A 174 20.35 37.89 29.12
CA LEU A 174 18.95 37.57 28.83
C LEU A 174 18.68 37.58 27.32
N LEU A 175 18.61 36.40 26.69
CA LEU A 175 18.09 36.23 25.32
C LEU A 175 17.33 34.90 25.15
N LEU A 176 16.55 34.52 26.16
CA LEU A 176 15.49 33.52 26.05
C LEU A 176 14.22 34.21 25.55
N THR A 177 14.12 34.43 24.24
CA THR A 177 12.79 34.55 23.62
C THR A 177 12.04 33.23 23.85
N ALA A 178 10.76 33.33 24.20
CA ALA A 178 9.98 32.16 24.62
C ALA A 178 9.61 31.28 23.42
N SER A 179 10.57 30.46 22.96
CA SER A 179 10.31 29.26 22.18
C SER A 179 9.50 28.30 23.04
N VAL A 180 8.17 28.48 23.06
CA VAL A 180 7.23 27.52 23.63
C VAL A 180 7.23 26.29 22.73
N SER A 181 8.25 25.45 22.93
CA SER A 181 8.30 24.09 22.45
C SER A 181 7.11 23.34 23.03
N HIS A 182 5.99 23.40 22.30
CA HIS A 182 4.89 22.47 22.47
C HIS A 182 5.47 21.09 22.18
N ALA A 183 5.86 20.39 23.26
CA ALA A 183 6.23 19.00 23.19
C ALA A 183 4.99 18.28 22.65
N LEU A 184 5.07 17.81 21.39
CA LEU A 184 3.93 17.22 20.72
C LEU A 184 3.51 15.97 21.49
N GLU A 185 2.35 16.04 22.13
CA GLU A 185 1.78 14.94 22.90
C GLU A 185 1.75 13.67 22.04
N PRO A 186 2.17 12.50 22.57
CA PRO A 186 2.05 11.24 21.84
C PRO A 186 0.62 10.99 21.37
N LEU A 187 0.46 10.43 20.17
CA LEU A 187 -0.85 10.02 19.66
C LEU A 187 -1.50 9.06 20.66
N ARG A 188 -2.72 9.39 21.09
CA ARG A 188 -3.47 8.64 22.10
C ARG A 188 -4.32 7.59 21.39
N TYR A 189 -3.92 6.33 21.51
CA TYR A 189 -4.61 5.21 20.90
C TYR A 189 -5.68 4.62 21.83
N GLU A 190 -6.84 4.28 21.26
CA GLU A 190 -7.79 3.39 21.92
C GLU A 190 -7.34 1.95 21.67
N PHE A 191 -6.89 1.26 22.73
CA PHE A 191 -6.48 -0.14 22.64
C PHE A 191 -7.72 -1.03 22.51
N VAL A 192 -7.78 -1.83 21.45
CA VAL A 192 -8.82 -2.84 21.32
C VAL A 192 -8.45 -4.06 22.14
N ASP A 193 -9.42 -4.59 22.88
CA ASP A 193 -9.31 -5.96 23.38
C ASP A 193 -9.18 -6.90 22.16
N PRO A 194 -8.37 -7.98 22.23
CA PRO A 194 -8.28 -8.95 21.14
C PRO A 194 -9.70 -9.47 20.85
N PRO A 195 -10.12 -9.59 19.57
CA PRO A 195 -11.48 -9.97 19.26
C PRO A 195 -11.80 -11.29 19.94
N ALA A 196 -12.83 -11.28 20.80
CA ALA A 196 -13.37 -12.50 21.38
C ALA A 196 -13.69 -13.48 20.25
N SER A 197 -13.64 -14.79 20.55
CA SER A 197 -13.81 -15.87 19.56
C SER A 197 -15.26 -15.96 19.06
N ALA A 198 -15.68 -14.93 18.33
CA ALA A 198 -16.87 -14.90 17.51
C ALA A 198 -16.77 -15.99 16.45
N ALA A 199 -17.93 -16.46 15.98
CA ALA A 199 -18.06 -17.68 15.20
C ALA A 199 -17.09 -17.73 13.99
N GLY A 200 -16.65 -18.95 13.70
CA GLY A 200 -15.79 -19.26 12.55
C GLY A 200 -16.43 -18.88 11.21
N PRO A 201 -15.68 -19.04 10.11
CA PRO A 201 -15.81 -18.24 8.90
C PRO A 201 -17.24 -18.12 8.38
N ALA A 202 -17.72 -16.88 8.25
CA ALA A 202 -18.82 -16.60 7.34
C ALA A 202 -18.44 -17.14 5.96
N ARG A 203 -19.24 -18.07 5.41
CA ARG A 203 -18.91 -18.77 4.16
C ARG A 203 -18.54 -17.76 3.07
N VAL A 204 -17.36 -17.93 2.49
CA VAL A 204 -16.95 -17.23 1.28
C VAL A 204 -18.05 -17.41 0.22
N SER A 205 -18.43 -16.31 -0.44
CA SER A 205 -19.57 -16.31 -1.36
C SER A 205 -19.32 -17.16 -2.60
N GLU A 206 -20.40 -17.62 -3.22
CA GLU A 206 -20.36 -18.33 -4.51
C GLU A 206 -19.81 -17.40 -5.61
N ASN A 207 -20.20 -16.11 -5.57
CA ASN A 207 -19.59 -15.01 -6.32
C ASN A 207 -18.05 -14.99 -6.17
N ALA A 208 -17.52 -14.88 -4.95
CA ALA A 208 -16.08 -14.85 -4.69
C ALA A 208 -15.37 -16.11 -5.19
N THR A 209 -15.98 -17.28 -4.99
CA THR A 209 -15.47 -18.57 -5.49
C THR A 209 -15.41 -18.59 -7.02
N SER A 210 -16.43 -18.06 -7.70
CA SER A 210 -16.50 -17.97 -9.17
C SER A 210 -15.46 -17.01 -9.75
N VAL A 211 -15.29 -15.82 -9.16
CA VAL A 211 -14.29 -14.83 -9.62
C VAL A 211 -12.87 -15.38 -9.40
N VAL A 212 -12.55 -15.97 -8.23
CA VAL A 212 -11.25 -16.61 -7.98
C VAL A 212 -10.99 -17.78 -8.95
N GLY A 213 -12.02 -18.56 -9.28
CA GLY A 213 -11.96 -19.68 -10.23
C GLY A 213 -11.72 -19.25 -11.69
N THR A 214 -12.04 -18.00 -12.05
CA THR A 214 -11.79 -17.43 -13.39
C THR A 214 -10.64 -16.42 -13.42
N LEU A 215 -9.93 -16.25 -12.29
CA LEU A 215 -8.73 -15.42 -12.20
C LEU A 215 -7.58 -16.10 -12.92
N ASP A 216 -7.19 -15.51 -14.06
CA ASP A 216 -6.06 -15.94 -14.84
C ASP A 216 -4.79 -15.25 -14.33
N VAL A 217 -3.99 -16.00 -13.56
CA VAL A 217 -2.73 -15.51 -12.99
C VAL A 217 -1.58 -15.52 -14.00
N SER A 218 -1.76 -16.08 -15.21
CA SER A 218 -0.72 -16.11 -16.23
C SER A 218 -0.48 -14.74 -16.89
N THR A 219 -1.44 -13.81 -16.81
CA THR A 219 -1.23 -12.44 -17.33
C THR A 219 -0.28 -11.62 -16.46
N LEU A 220 -0.10 -11.98 -15.18
CA LEU A 220 0.56 -11.15 -14.18
C LEU A 220 2.01 -10.82 -14.55
N GLU A 221 2.77 -11.81 -15.00
CA GLU A 221 4.15 -11.60 -15.46
C GLU A 221 4.21 -10.75 -16.74
N GLY A 222 3.24 -10.89 -17.65
CA GLY A 222 3.14 -10.06 -18.85
C GLY A 222 2.88 -8.58 -18.53
N ASP A 223 1.98 -8.30 -17.59
CA ASP A 223 1.70 -6.94 -17.11
C ASP A 223 2.91 -6.32 -16.41
N VAL A 224 3.53 -7.03 -15.47
CA VAL A 224 4.73 -6.54 -14.78
C VAL A 224 5.86 -6.28 -15.79
N ARG A 225 6.13 -7.22 -16.70
CA ARG A 225 7.21 -7.07 -17.71
C ARG A 225 6.95 -5.91 -18.68
N TYR A 226 5.69 -5.60 -19.00
CA TYR A 226 5.37 -4.40 -19.77
C TYR A 226 5.58 -3.12 -18.93
N LEU A 227 4.94 -3.04 -17.76
CA LEU A 227 4.92 -1.83 -16.92
C LEU A 227 6.32 -1.45 -16.42
N ALA A 228 7.13 -2.43 -16.04
CA ALA A 228 8.52 -2.27 -15.60
C ALA A 228 9.53 -2.56 -16.73
N SER A 229 9.14 -2.36 -17.99
CA SER A 229 10.08 -2.39 -19.12
C SER A 229 10.96 -1.13 -19.15
N PRO A 230 12.21 -1.21 -19.67
CA PRO A 230 13.05 -0.03 -19.91
C PRO A 230 12.37 1.02 -20.81
N ASP A 231 11.52 0.55 -21.72
CA ASP A 231 10.68 1.33 -22.63
C ASP A 231 9.72 2.31 -21.93
N LEU A 232 9.30 1.98 -20.70
CA LEU A 232 8.45 2.83 -19.86
C LEU A 232 9.25 3.70 -18.88
N GLN A 233 10.59 3.67 -18.93
CA GLN A 233 11.52 4.59 -18.26
C GLN A 233 11.19 4.89 -16.78
N GLY A 234 10.66 3.90 -16.06
CA GLY A 234 10.28 4.01 -14.65
C GLY A 234 9.02 4.83 -14.36
N ARG A 235 8.14 5.04 -15.35
CA ARG A 235 6.74 5.51 -15.20
C ARG A 235 6.50 6.80 -14.40
N ARG A 236 7.54 7.63 -14.17
CA ARG A 236 7.42 8.89 -13.42
C ARG A 236 6.33 9.80 -13.99
N ARG A 237 5.45 10.31 -13.14
CA ARG A 237 4.35 11.22 -13.50
C ARG A 237 4.77 12.27 -14.54
N GLY A 238 3.94 12.44 -15.57
CA GLY A 238 4.15 13.43 -16.62
C GLY A 238 5.22 13.06 -17.67
N THR A 239 5.82 11.88 -17.59
CA THR A 239 6.67 11.33 -18.66
C THR A 239 5.85 10.52 -19.67
N GLU A 240 6.42 10.32 -20.87
CA GLU A 240 5.85 9.41 -21.88
C GLU A 240 5.69 7.98 -21.34
N GLY A 241 6.61 7.50 -20.50
CA GLY A 241 6.50 6.19 -19.85
C GLY A 241 5.27 6.05 -18.95
N ASN A 242 4.91 7.11 -18.23
CA ASN A 242 3.68 7.18 -17.44
C ASN A 242 2.43 7.18 -18.35
N ALA A 243 2.46 7.95 -19.45
CA ALA A 243 1.37 7.97 -20.43
C ALA A 243 1.15 6.59 -21.08
N ARG A 244 2.23 5.91 -21.49
CA ARG A 244 2.20 4.52 -22.01
C ARG A 244 1.62 3.54 -20.99
N ALA A 245 1.97 3.67 -19.71
CA ALA A 245 1.40 2.84 -18.64
C ALA A 245 -0.12 3.03 -18.53
N ARG A 246 -0.65 4.27 -18.57
CA ARG A 246 -2.11 4.50 -18.61
C ARG A 246 -2.75 3.87 -19.84
N VAL A 247 -2.15 4.02 -21.02
CA VAL A 247 -2.68 3.44 -22.27
C VAL A 247 -2.82 1.93 -22.16
N HIS A 248 -1.84 1.23 -21.58
CA HIS A 248 -1.91 -0.21 -21.30
C HIS A 248 -3.02 -0.57 -20.31
N ILE A 249 -3.11 0.14 -19.18
CA ILE A 249 -4.15 -0.08 -18.16
C ILE A 249 -5.55 0.13 -18.77
N VAL A 250 -5.77 1.25 -19.47
CA VAL A 250 -7.05 1.53 -20.17
C VAL A 250 -7.35 0.48 -21.24
N ALA A 251 -6.35 0.00 -21.98
CA ALA A 251 -6.54 -1.06 -22.98
C ALA A 251 -6.98 -2.39 -22.33
N ARG A 252 -6.38 -2.79 -21.20
CA ARG A 252 -6.77 -3.98 -20.45
C ARG A 252 -8.16 -3.85 -19.83
N LEU A 253 -8.49 -2.72 -19.21
CA LEU A 253 -9.83 -2.48 -18.65
C LEU A 253 -10.93 -2.48 -19.71
N ARG A 254 -10.63 -2.01 -20.93
CA ARG A 254 -11.50 -2.14 -22.11
C ARG A 254 -11.61 -3.58 -22.62
N ALA A 255 -10.51 -4.34 -22.65
CA ALA A 255 -10.51 -5.75 -23.06
C ALA A 255 -11.31 -6.64 -22.09
N ALA A 256 -11.25 -6.36 -20.79
CA ALA A 256 -12.12 -6.95 -19.78
C ALA A 256 -13.62 -6.61 -19.99
N GLY A 257 -13.93 -5.53 -20.72
CA GLY A 257 -15.29 -5.04 -20.90
C GLY A 257 -15.89 -4.45 -19.63
N LEU A 258 -15.06 -3.85 -18.76
CA LEU A 258 -15.53 -3.11 -17.59
C LEU A 258 -16.05 -1.72 -18.00
N ALA A 259 -16.96 -1.17 -17.19
CA ALA A 259 -17.44 0.19 -17.40
C ALA A 259 -16.39 1.22 -16.94
N PRO A 260 -16.29 2.38 -17.61
CA PRO A 260 -15.48 3.49 -17.11
C PRO A 260 -16.02 4.02 -15.78
N LEU A 261 -15.14 4.47 -14.90
CA LEU A 261 -15.52 5.00 -13.60
C LEU A 261 -15.97 6.48 -13.65
N PHE A 262 -15.28 7.31 -14.44
CA PHE A 262 -15.45 8.76 -14.47
C PHE A 262 -16.44 9.17 -15.57
N GLY A 263 -17.67 8.66 -15.45
CA GLY A 263 -18.72 8.84 -16.46
C GLY A 263 -18.49 7.95 -17.68
N ASP A 264 -18.21 8.57 -18.82
CA ASP A 264 -17.84 7.91 -20.09
C ASP A 264 -16.34 7.62 -20.21
N ARG A 265 -15.50 8.13 -19.28
CA ARG A 265 -14.04 8.05 -19.35
C ARG A 265 -13.45 7.18 -18.25
N PHE A 266 -12.36 6.48 -18.60
CA PHE A 266 -11.53 5.76 -17.64
C PHE A 266 -10.56 6.69 -16.91
N GLU A 267 -10.37 7.92 -17.36
CA GLU A 267 -9.31 8.82 -16.87
C GLU A 267 -9.87 10.02 -16.09
N GLN A 268 -9.27 10.31 -14.93
CA GLN A 268 -9.50 11.51 -14.13
C GLN A 268 -8.21 12.32 -14.03
N GLN A 269 -8.19 13.46 -14.71
CA GLN A 269 -7.18 14.49 -14.51
C GLN A 269 -7.30 15.10 -13.11
N THR A 270 -6.17 15.42 -12.49
CA THR A 270 -6.09 16.02 -11.15
C THR A 270 -5.64 17.48 -11.23
N PHE A 271 -6.24 18.34 -10.40
CA PHE A 271 -6.03 19.80 -10.43
C PHE A 271 -5.71 20.35 -9.02
N PRO A 272 -4.67 19.82 -8.35
CA PRO A 272 -4.37 20.14 -6.95
C PRO A 272 -3.99 21.61 -6.72
N ASP A 273 -3.54 22.31 -7.77
CA ASP A 273 -3.16 23.73 -7.75
C ASP A 273 -4.31 24.66 -8.21
N GLY A 274 -5.53 24.14 -8.43
CA GLY A 274 -6.74 24.88 -8.81
C GLY A 274 -7.36 24.39 -10.13
N PRO A 275 -8.68 24.52 -10.34
CA PRO A 275 -9.38 23.92 -11.50
C PRO A 275 -8.93 24.46 -12.86
N ASP A 276 -8.40 25.69 -12.90
CA ASP A 276 -7.84 26.33 -14.10
C ASP A 276 -6.35 26.00 -14.32
N SER A 277 -5.74 25.13 -13.49
CA SER A 277 -4.36 24.70 -13.67
C SER A 277 -4.21 23.74 -14.86
N THR A 278 -2.98 23.56 -15.34
CA THR A 278 -2.64 22.36 -16.12
C THR A 278 -2.92 21.10 -15.28
N PRO A 279 -3.43 20.00 -15.87
CA PRO A 279 -3.54 18.72 -15.18
C PRO A 279 -2.20 18.28 -14.58
N TYR A 280 -2.20 17.90 -13.31
CA TYR A 280 -0.98 17.54 -12.58
C TYR A 280 -0.64 16.06 -12.71
N ALA A 281 -1.64 15.20 -12.53
CA ALA A 281 -1.59 13.75 -12.60
C ALA A 281 -2.87 13.22 -13.30
N VAL A 282 -2.90 11.95 -13.70
CA VAL A 282 -4.08 11.33 -14.33
C VAL A 282 -4.36 9.93 -13.77
N ASN A 283 -5.29 9.84 -12.82
CA ASN A 283 -5.81 8.56 -12.33
C ASN A 283 -6.51 7.79 -13.45
N VAL A 284 -6.43 6.46 -13.43
CA VAL A 284 -7.25 5.57 -14.26
C VAL A 284 -8.22 4.78 -13.38
N GLY A 285 -9.47 4.60 -13.80
CA GLY A 285 -10.51 3.98 -12.99
C GLY A 285 -11.58 3.25 -13.81
N ALA A 286 -11.95 2.05 -13.36
CA ALA A 286 -13.05 1.26 -13.89
C ALA A 286 -14.00 0.79 -12.78
N ILE A 287 -15.21 0.39 -13.16
CA ILE A 287 -16.25 -0.06 -12.23
C ILE A 287 -16.97 -1.32 -12.73
N HIS A 288 -17.05 -2.33 -11.86
CA HIS A 288 -18.07 -3.37 -11.94
C HIS A 288 -19.26 -2.97 -11.07
N ARG A 289 -20.45 -2.87 -11.67
CA ARG A 289 -21.65 -2.35 -11.00
C ARG A 289 -22.48 -3.49 -10.42
N ALA A 290 -22.75 -3.40 -9.11
CA ALA A 290 -23.84 -4.14 -8.46
C ALA A 290 -25.19 -3.87 -9.15
N PRO A 291 -26.18 -4.78 -9.05
CA PRO A 291 -27.50 -4.60 -9.64
C PRO A 291 -28.26 -3.37 -9.10
N GLU A 292 -28.10 -3.08 -7.80
CA GLU A 292 -28.65 -1.89 -7.17
C GLU A 292 -27.84 -0.65 -7.61
N ARG A 293 -28.48 0.26 -8.35
CA ARG A 293 -27.84 1.46 -8.95
C ARG A 293 -27.23 2.41 -7.92
N ASP A 294 -27.64 2.27 -6.66
CA ASP A 294 -27.32 3.17 -5.58
C ASP A 294 -26.64 2.43 -4.38
N ALA A 295 -26.16 1.21 -4.63
CA ALA A 295 -25.41 0.39 -3.69
C ALA A 295 -24.22 1.12 -3.04
N ALA A 296 -23.76 0.57 -1.90
CA ALA A 296 -22.44 0.89 -1.37
C ALA A 296 -21.33 0.46 -2.34
N TRP A 297 -20.14 1.02 -2.19
CA TRP A 297 -19.00 0.74 -3.07
C TRP A 297 -17.73 0.42 -2.29
N ILE A 298 -16.94 -0.51 -2.84
CA ILE A 298 -15.56 -0.77 -2.42
C ILE A 298 -14.59 -0.37 -3.53
N VAL A 299 -13.36 -0.06 -3.16
CA VAL A 299 -12.28 0.31 -4.08
C VAL A 299 -11.09 -0.60 -3.86
N LEU A 300 -10.51 -1.15 -4.92
CA LEU A 300 -9.13 -1.63 -4.91
C LEU A 300 -8.25 -0.56 -5.53
N VAL A 301 -7.13 -0.26 -4.87
CA VAL A 301 -6.19 0.79 -5.30
C VAL A 301 -4.78 0.24 -5.38
N ALA A 302 -4.09 0.59 -6.46
CA ALA A 302 -2.63 0.57 -6.56
C ALA A 302 -2.20 1.77 -7.42
N HIS A 303 -1.08 2.42 -7.11
CA HIS A 303 -0.51 3.40 -8.02
C HIS A 303 0.21 2.73 -9.19
N TYR A 304 0.30 3.44 -10.32
CA TYR A 304 0.99 2.96 -11.52
C TYR A 304 2.23 3.78 -11.87
N ASP A 305 2.49 4.92 -11.23
CA ASP A 305 3.77 5.62 -11.38
C ASP A 305 4.90 4.93 -10.62
N HIS A 306 6.13 5.39 -10.85
CA HIS A 306 7.33 5.04 -10.07
C HIS A 306 8.38 6.16 -10.24
N LEU A 307 9.56 6.01 -9.64
CA LEU A 307 10.62 7.03 -9.56
C LEU A 307 11.20 7.55 -10.89
N GLY A 308 11.10 6.82 -11.99
CA GLY A 308 11.66 7.21 -13.29
C GLY A 308 13.14 6.85 -13.50
N VAL A 309 13.92 7.79 -14.08
CA VAL A 309 15.36 7.62 -14.31
C VAL A 309 16.14 8.48 -13.31
N ILE A 310 16.98 7.86 -12.49
CA ILE A 310 17.81 8.53 -11.47
C ILE A 310 19.28 8.20 -11.73
N HIS A 311 20.13 9.23 -11.82
CA HIS A 311 21.57 9.11 -12.13
C HIS A 311 21.92 8.35 -13.43
N GLY A 312 20.96 8.22 -14.35
CA GLY A 312 21.09 7.46 -15.60
C GLY A 312 20.49 6.05 -15.55
N GLU A 313 20.20 5.55 -14.35
CA GLU A 313 19.62 4.22 -14.13
C GLU A 313 18.09 4.27 -14.13
N VAL A 314 17.46 3.39 -14.92
CA VAL A 314 15.99 3.22 -14.92
C VAL A 314 15.60 2.53 -13.62
N HIS A 315 14.80 3.19 -12.80
CA HIS A 315 14.14 2.56 -11.66
C HIS A 315 12.87 1.92 -12.24
N ALA A 316 12.85 0.60 -12.35
CA ALA A 316 11.84 -0.08 -13.18
C ALA A 316 10.51 -0.29 -12.44
N GLY A 317 10.53 -0.40 -11.11
CA GLY A 317 9.31 -0.44 -10.30
C GLY A 317 8.44 -1.66 -10.61
N ALA A 318 9.02 -2.85 -10.52
CA ALA A 318 8.37 -4.11 -10.80
C ALA A 318 7.53 -4.62 -9.62
N ASP A 319 8.12 -4.64 -8.42
CA ASP A 319 7.35 -4.82 -7.18
C ASP A 319 6.56 -3.55 -6.88
N ASP A 320 7.17 -2.39 -7.16
CA ASP A 320 6.77 -1.04 -6.77
C ASP A 320 6.29 -0.18 -7.96
N ASN A 321 5.01 -0.14 -8.32
CA ASN A 321 3.91 -0.97 -7.82
C ASN A 321 3.22 -1.73 -8.97
N ALA A 322 3.98 -2.05 -10.03
CA ALA A 322 3.49 -2.79 -11.19
C ALA A 322 2.93 -4.17 -10.81
N SER A 323 3.44 -4.79 -9.73
CA SER A 323 2.92 -6.05 -9.17
C SER A 323 1.44 -5.96 -8.76
N SER A 324 1.04 -4.88 -8.08
CA SER A 324 -0.35 -4.65 -7.68
C SER A 324 -1.22 -4.17 -8.84
N VAL A 325 -0.67 -3.37 -9.76
CA VAL A 325 -1.37 -3.01 -11.00
C VAL A 325 -1.74 -4.26 -11.80
N ALA A 326 -0.79 -5.19 -11.99
CA ALA A 326 -1.04 -6.48 -12.64
C ALA A 326 -2.14 -7.29 -11.94
N LEU A 327 -2.11 -7.33 -10.59
CA LEU A 327 -3.12 -8.00 -9.78
C LEU A 327 -4.53 -7.42 -9.99
N LEU A 328 -4.67 -6.09 -9.97
CA LEU A 328 -5.93 -5.39 -10.24
C LEU A 328 -6.42 -5.59 -11.69
N LEU A 329 -5.51 -5.65 -12.67
CA LEU A 329 -5.87 -5.94 -14.06
C LEU A 329 -6.40 -7.37 -14.25
N ALA A 330 -5.75 -8.37 -13.65
CA ALA A 330 -6.23 -9.76 -13.67
C ALA A 330 -7.60 -9.92 -12.97
N LEU A 331 -7.82 -9.23 -11.85
CA LEU A 331 -9.14 -9.13 -11.21
C LEU A 331 -10.18 -8.48 -12.13
N GLY A 332 -9.80 -7.43 -12.86
CA GLY A 332 -10.66 -6.77 -13.83
C GLY A 332 -11.13 -7.71 -14.95
N ASP A 333 -10.23 -8.51 -15.51
CA ASP A 333 -10.57 -9.54 -16.48
C ASP A 333 -11.50 -10.62 -15.89
N ALA A 334 -11.27 -11.04 -14.65
CA ALA A 334 -12.12 -12.03 -13.97
C ALA A 334 -13.54 -11.49 -13.74
N LEU A 335 -13.69 -10.25 -13.26
CA LEU A 335 -14.96 -9.54 -13.12
C LEU A 335 -15.67 -9.37 -14.47
N GLY A 336 -14.91 -8.99 -15.52
CA GLY A 336 -15.42 -8.84 -16.89
C GLY A 336 -15.95 -10.14 -17.49
N ARG A 337 -15.31 -11.28 -17.20
CA ARG A 337 -15.74 -12.62 -17.62
C ARG A 337 -16.97 -13.12 -16.84
N THR A 338 -16.99 -12.97 -15.52
CA THR A 338 -18.01 -13.57 -14.64
C THR A 338 -19.24 -12.69 -14.42
N ARG A 339 -19.08 -11.36 -14.43
CA ARG A 339 -20.11 -10.35 -14.15
C ARG A 339 -21.00 -10.68 -12.92
N PRO A 340 -20.39 -10.91 -11.73
CA PRO A 340 -21.10 -11.38 -10.55
C PRO A 340 -22.14 -10.37 -10.04
N ALA A 341 -23.26 -10.87 -9.52
CA ALA A 341 -24.28 -10.06 -8.86
C ALA A 341 -23.85 -9.76 -7.40
N LEU A 342 -22.92 -8.81 -7.24
CA LEU A 342 -22.40 -8.38 -5.95
C LEU A 342 -23.36 -7.41 -5.26
N ARG A 343 -23.29 -7.32 -3.91
CA ARG A 343 -24.08 -6.33 -3.13
C ARG A 343 -23.48 -4.92 -3.17
N ARG A 344 -22.20 -4.79 -3.52
CA ARG A 344 -21.49 -3.51 -3.64
C ARG A 344 -20.92 -3.32 -5.04
N HIS A 345 -20.86 -2.07 -5.50
CA HIS A 345 -20.04 -1.74 -6.66
C HIS A 345 -18.56 -2.02 -6.32
N VAL A 346 -17.81 -2.58 -7.27
CA VAL A 346 -16.36 -2.79 -7.14
C VAL A 346 -15.66 -1.84 -8.10
N VAL A 347 -14.88 -0.92 -7.54
CA VAL A 347 -14.06 0.02 -8.29
C VAL A 347 -12.61 -0.49 -8.32
N LEU A 348 -11.99 -0.44 -9.51
CA LEU A 348 -10.56 -0.62 -9.69
C LEU A 348 -9.96 0.75 -9.98
N LEU A 349 -9.12 1.25 -9.09
CA LEU A 349 -8.45 2.54 -9.21
C LEU A 349 -6.94 2.33 -9.36
N PHE A 350 -6.38 2.95 -10.39
CA PHE A 350 -4.97 3.01 -10.67
C PHE A 350 -4.53 4.46 -10.46
N ALA A 351 -3.89 4.74 -9.32
CA ALA A 351 -3.48 6.08 -8.95
C ALA A 351 -2.22 6.52 -9.71
N ASP A 352 -2.12 7.83 -9.95
CA ASP A 352 -0.88 8.48 -10.43
C ASP A 352 -0.30 9.33 -9.29
N ALA A 353 0.97 9.71 -9.37
CA ALA A 353 1.62 10.61 -8.42
C ALA A 353 1.69 10.11 -6.95
N GLU A 354 1.82 8.81 -6.67
CA GLU A 354 2.07 8.37 -5.29
C GLU A 354 3.44 8.88 -4.82
N GLU A 355 4.45 8.68 -5.66
CA GLU A 355 5.88 8.69 -5.32
C GLU A 355 6.44 10.04 -4.82
N PRO A 356 7.61 10.05 -4.13
CA PRO A 356 8.33 11.28 -3.82
C PRO A 356 8.58 12.14 -5.08
N PRO A 357 8.30 13.45 -5.03
CA PRO A 357 8.09 14.26 -3.82
C PRO A 357 6.63 14.31 -3.31
N ASP A 358 5.68 13.67 -3.98
CA ASP A 358 4.25 13.89 -3.79
C ASP A 358 3.64 12.98 -2.70
N ILE A 359 4.33 11.91 -2.28
CA ILE A 359 3.90 11.00 -1.19
C ILE A 359 3.53 11.72 0.12
N ARG A 360 2.28 11.51 0.54
CA ARG A 360 1.54 12.19 1.63
C ARG A 360 1.30 13.69 1.36
N THR A 361 0.78 14.00 0.17
CA THR A 361 0.32 15.36 -0.16
C THR A 361 -1.02 15.36 -0.89
N GLU A 362 -1.59 16.55 -1.04
CA GLU A 362 -2.79 16.82 -1.85
C GLU A 362 -2.55 16.67 -3.36
N ARG A 363 -1.31 16.45 -3.81
CA ARG A 363 -0.94 16.24 -5.22
C ARG A 363 -0.94 14.78 -5.65
N MET A 364 -0.97 13.84 -4.71
CA MET A 364 -1.17 12.42 -5.03
C MET A 364 -2.52 12.23 -5.75
N GLY A 365 -2.53 11.38 -6.77
CA GLY A 365 -3.74 11.06 -7.53
C GLY A 365 -4.83 10.43 -6.65
N SER A 366 -4.45 9.55 -5.74
CA SER A 366 -5.34 9.00 -4.71
C SER A 366 -5.87 10.08 -3.77
N SER A 367 -5.03 10.99 -3.24
CA SER A 367 -5.50 12.14 -2.45
C SER A 367 -6.48 13.04 -3.21
N TRP A 368 -6.31 13.21 -4.53
CA TRP A 368 -7.32 13.87 -5.38
C TRP A 368 -8.61 13.06 -5.48
N PHE A 369 -8.53 11.75 -5.73
CA PHE A 369 -9.69 10.86 -5.85
C PHE A 369 -10.55 10.83 -4.58
N TRP A 370 -9.93 10.75 -3.39
CA TRP A 370 -10.68 10.69 -2.12
C TRP A 370 -11.43 11.98 -1.77
N ARG A 371 -10.99 13.12 -2.29
CA ARG A 371 -11.69 14.42 -2.17
C ARG A 371 -12.70 14.66 -3.29
N ASN A 372 -12.46 14.07 -4.47
CA ASN A 372 -13.29 14.21 -5.68
C ASN A 372 -13.81 12.85 -6.18
N PRO A 373 -14.50 12.05 -5.35
CA PRO A 373 -14.93 10.72 -5.76
C PRO A 373 -16.12 10.79 -6.75
N PRO A 374 -16.13 9.97 -7.82
CA PRO A 374 -17.19 9.94 -8.82
C PRO A 374 -18.47 9.22 -8.35
N LEU A 375 -18.44 8.66 -7.14
CA LEU A 375 -19.57 8.04 -6.45
C LEU A 375 -19.73 8.74 -5.08
N PRO A 376 -20.94 8.76 -4.48
CA PRO A 376 -21.15 9.44 -3.20
C PRO A 376 -20.21 8.94 -2.10
N ALA A 377 -19.35 9.84 -1.59
CA ALA A 377 -18.32 9.53 -0.59
C ALA A 377 -18.88 8.85 0.68
N HIS A 378 -20.12 9.17 1.03
CA HIS A 378 -20.78 8.59 2.20
C HIS A 378 -21.15 7.10 2.06
N ARG A 379 -21.09 6.55 0.83
CA ARG A 379 -21.34 5.14 0.48
C ARG A 379 -20.08 4.31 0.22
N LEU A 380 -18.90 4.89 0.46
CA LEU A 380 -17.64 4.15 0.43
C LEU A 380 -17.54 3.30 1.71
N ASP A 381 -17.66 1.98 1.53
CA ASP A 381 -17.67 0.99 2.62
C ASP A 381 -16.27 0.43 2.89
N LEU A 382 -15.38 0.33 1.89
CA LEU A 382 -14.01 -0.15 2.08
C LEU A 382 -13.08 0.28 0.93
N ALA A 383 -11.86 0.69 1.26
CA ALA A 383 -10.74 0.63 0.33
C ALA A 383 -9.78 -0.53 0.67
N LEU A 384 -9.34 -1.28 -0.33
CA LEU A 384 -8.21 -2.19 -0.26
C LEU A 384 -7.05 -1.53 -1.03
N VAL A 385 -6.03 -1.06 -0.31
CA VAL A 385 -4.84 -0.47 -0.92
C VAL A 385 -3.74 -1.52 -0.99
N LEU A 386 -3.21 -1.77 -2.19
CA LEU A 386 -2.21 -2.80 -2.47
C LEU A 386 -0.88 -2.17 -2.88
N ASP A 387 0.21 -2.63 -2.26
CA ASP A 387 1.54 -2.07 -2.44
C ASP A 387 2.62 -3.11 -2.15
N LEU A 388 3.62 -3.26 -3.02
CA LEU A 388 4.69 -4.28 -2.94
C LEU A 388 4.13 -5.71 -2.80
N MET A 389 3.46 -6.20 -3.85
CA MET A 389 2.71 -7.46 -3.84
C MET A 389 3.43 -8.63 -4.52
N GLY A 390 4.51 -8.38 -5.27
CA GLY A 390 5.28 -9.41 -6.00
C GLY A 390 6.64 -9.75 -5.38
N GLY A 391 7.08 -8.96 -4.40
CA GLY A 391 8.40 -9.03 -3.81
C GLY A 391 8.79 -10.38 -3.23
N ARG A 392 10.08 -10.73 -3.35
CA ARG A 392 10.65 -11.88 -2.66
C ARG A 392 10.95 -11.50 -1.21
N ALA A 393 10.21 -12.08 -0.27
CA ALA A 393 10.50 -11.97 1.16
C ALA A 393 11.98 -12.30 1.44
N SER A 394 12.65 -11.48 2.26
CA SER A 394 14.09 -11.58 2.50
C SER A 394 14.52 -12.93 3.09
N PRO A 395 15.79 -13.35 2.97
CA PRO A 395 16.29 -14.60 3.57
C PRO A 395 15.94 -14.72 5.06
N GLU A 396 16.01 -13.62 5.79
CA GLU A 396 15.56 -13.44 7.17
C GLU A 396 14.09 -13.82 7.37
N LEU A 397 13.18 -13.18 6.63
CA LEU A 397 11.74 -13.44 6.73
C LEU A 397 11.41 -14.90 6.36
N ARG A 398 12.01 -15.43 5.30
CA ARG A 398 11.82 -16.84 4.91
C ARG A 398 12.26 -17.80 6.02
N THR A 399 13.40 -17.54 6.67
CA THR A 399 13.92 -18.42 7.74
C THR A 399 13.09 -18.36 9.03
N ALA A 400 12.35 -17.26 9.26
CA ALA A 400 11.40 -17.13 10.38
C ALA A 400 9.99 -17.69 10.11
N GLY A 401 9.76 -18.34 8.96
CA GLY A 401 8.40 -18.73 8.56
C GLY A 401 7.49 -17.53 8.29
N LEU A 402 8.07 -16.44 7.76
CA LEU A 402 7.37 -15.26 7.22
C LEU A 402 7.57 -15.13 5.69
N GLY A 403 8.06 -16.18 5.02
CA GLY A 403 8.32 -16.14 3.58
C GLY A 403 7.07 -15.89 2.73
N GLU A 404 5.92 -16.40 3.18
CA GLU A 404 4.62 -16.26 2.52
C GLU A 404 3.77 -15.13 3.12
N ALA A 405 4.32 -14.30 4.01
CA ALA A 405 3.56 -13.32 4.79
C ALA A 405 3.00 -12.17 3.94
N LEU A 406 1.68 -12.04 3.90
CA LEU A 406 0.97 -10.86 3.41
C LEU A 406 0.55 -10.04 4.62
N PHE A 407 1.15 -8.87 4.82
CA PHE A 407 0.79 -7.99 5.93
C PHE A 407 -0.54 -7.31 5.64
N VAL A 408 -1.44 -7.33 6.61
CA VAL A 408 -2.80 -6.79 6.52
C VAL A 408 -3.02 -5.80 7.66
N LEU A 409 -3.09 -4.51 7.33
CA LEU A 409 -3.13 -3.42 8.30
C LEU A 409 -4.43 -2.63 8.21
N GLY A 410 -4.94 -2.12 9.33
CA GLY A 410 -6.23 -1.42 9.44
C GLY A 410 -7.33 -2.26 10.10
N THR A 411 -7.09 -3.56 10.34
CA THR A 411 -8.04 -4.47 10.99
C THR A 411 -8.41 -4.06 12.44
N GLU A 412 -7.56 -3.27 13.08
CA GLU A 412 -7.74 -2.72 14.43
C GLU A 412 -8.81 -1.62 14.52
N ALA A 413 -9.15 -0.99 13.39
CA ALA A 413 -10.07 0.14 13.36
C ALA A 413 -11.53 -0.26 13.63
N ASP A 414 -11.95 -1.46 13.23
CA ASP A 414 -13.23 -2.05 13.65
C ASP A 414 -13.23 -3.59 13.59
N PRO A 415 -13.84 -4.30 14.56
CA PRO A 415 -13.99 -5.75 14.52
C PRO A 415 -14.58 -6.33 13.21
N SER A 416 -15.37 -5.58 12.45
CA SER A 416 -15.84 -6.02 11.12
C SER A 416 -14.69 -6.25 10.12
N LEU A 417 -13.64 -5.43 10.19
CA LEU A 417 -12.47 -5.53 9.32
C LEU A 417 -11.56 -6.68 9.75
N ALA A 418 -11.42 -6.92 11.05
CA ALA A 418 -10.74 -8.10 11.58
C ALA A 418 -11.48 -9.41 11.21
N ALA A 419 -12.82 -9.41 11.18
CA ALA A 419 -13.63 -10.55 10.75
C ALA A 419 -13.42 -10.88 9.26
N LEU A 420 -13.50 -9.89 8.36
CA LEU A 420 -13.26 -10.09 6.91
C LEU A 420 -11.95 -10.82 6.59
N VAL A 421 -10.90 -10.57 7.37
CA VAL A 421 -9.56 -11.17 7.16
C VAL A 421 -9.45 -12.54 7.81
N ARG A 422 -10.03 -12.72 9.00
CA ARG A 422 -10.05 -13.98 9.76
C ARG A 422 -10.89 -15.06 9.07
N ASP A 423 -11.96 -14.66 8.38
CA ASP A 423 -12.92 -15.60 7.78
C ASP A 423 -12.41 -16.19 6.45
N LEU A 424 -11.24 -15.77 5.99
CA LEU A 424 -10.53 -16.33 4.84
C LEU A 424 -9.43 -17.28 5.29
N THR A 425 -9.43 -18.50 4.75
CA THR A 425 -8.35 -19.47 5.01
C THR A 425 -7.03 -19.00 4.39
N PRO A 426 -5.89 -19.07 5.10
CA PRO A 426 -4.57 -18.91 4.51
C PRO A 426 -4.33 -19.95 3.40
N THR A 427 -3.41 -19.65 2.48
CA THR A 427 -2.99 -20.59 1.42
C THR A 427 -1.53 -21.01 1.58
N ALA A 428 -1.10 -22.06 0.89
CA ALA A 428 0.28 -22.54 0.94
C ALA A 428 1.35 -21.51 0.47
N ARG A 429 0.93 -20.38 -0.11
CA ARG A 429 1.79 -19.27 -0.57
C ARG A 429 1.28 -17.88 -0.13
N VAL A 430 0.32 -17.83 0.80
CA VAL A 430 -0.20 -16.58 1.39
C VAL A 430 -0.60 -16.80 2.84
N GLU A 431 0.13 -16.19 3.76
CA GLU A 431 -0.24 -16.13 5.17
C GLU A 431 -0.64 -14.69 5.56
N PRO A 432 -1.92 -14.42 5.91
CA PRO A 432 -2.35 -13.10 6.36
C PRO A 432 -1.81 -12.75 7.75
N VAL A 433 -0.81 -11.86 7.81
CA VAL A 433 -0.21 -11.37 9.06
C VAL A 433 -0.80 -10.02 9.42
N ARG A 434 -1.74 -10.00 10.38
CA ARG A 434 -2.31 -8.74 10.88
C ARG A 434 -1.26 -7.92 11.65
N LEU A 435 -1.24 -6.62 11.41
CA LEU A 435 -0.39 -5.65 12.11
C LEU A 435 -1.11 -4.29 12.09
N SER A 436 -1.17 -3.57 13.20
CA SER A 436 -1.91 -2.29 13.26
C SER A 436 -1.18 -1.19 12.49
N LEU A 437 -1.91 -0.27 11.85
CA LEU A 437 -1.32 0.85 11.11
C LEU A 437 -0.39 1.74 11.96
N PRO A 438 -0.63 1.99 13.26
CA PRO A 438 0.32 2.65 14.15
C PRO A 438 1.67 1.95 14.32
N MET A 439 1.88 0.75 13.78
CA MET A 439 3.18 0.06 13.77
C MET A 439 4.04 0.41 12.55
N ILE A 440 3.47 1.06 11.52
CA ILE A 440 4.19 1.55 10.33
C ILE A 440 4.06 3.06 10.10
N GLU A 441 2.95 3.68 10.51
CA GLU A 441 2.71 5.12 10.31
C GLU A 441 3.57 6.01 11.22
N VAL A 442 4.07 5.48 12.34
CA VAL A 442 4.97 6.19 13.27
C VAL A 442 6.44 6.10 12.86
N MET A 443 6.75 5.74 11.61
CA MET A 443 8.10 5.73 11.06
C MET A 443 8.20 6.78 9.95
N PRO A 444 9.03 7.84 10.10
CA PRO A 444 9.94 8.16 11.22
C PRO A 444 9.22 8.60 12.51
N TYR A 445 9.73 8.20 13.69
CA TYR A 445 9.06 8.54 14.96
C TYR A 445 9.22 10.01 15.33
N ARG A 446 8.13 10.76 15.21
CA ARG A 446 8.01 12.11 15.77
C ARG A 446 6.74 12.15 16.62
N PRO A 447 6.83 12.46 17.93
CA PRO A 447 5.67 12.56 18.81
C PRO A 447 4.53 13.40 18.21
N GLY A 448 3.29 13.01 18.46
CA GLY A 448 2.09 13.65 17.92
C GLY A 448 1.87 13.56 16.41
N THR A 449 2.71 12.85 15.66
CA THR A 449 2.58 12.72 14.19
C THR A 449 2.41 11.28 13.73
N ARG A 450 1.81 11.14 12.54
CA ARG A 450 1.71 9.90 11.77
C ARG A 450 1.99 10.20 10.30
N PHE A 451 2.42 9.20 9.56
CA PHE A 451 2.69 9.29 8.13
C PHE A 451 2.02 8.11 7.42
N ALA A 452 0.98 8.39 6.62
CA ALA A 452 0.44 7.39 5.70
C ALA A 452 1.55 6.85 4.79
N ARG A 453 1.45 5.58 4.39
CA ARG A 453 2.57 4.84 3.80
C ARG A 453 2.37 4.44 2.33
N SER A 454 1.19 4.72 1.78
CA SER A 454 0.72 4.45 0.41
C SER A 454 -0.56 5.26 0.14
N ASP A 455 -1.29 4.96 -0.95
CA ASP A 455 -2.50 5.66 -1.47
C ASP A 455 -3.66 5.91 -0.49
N TYR A 456 -3.67 5.31 0.69
CA TYR A 456 -4.69 5.55 1.71
C TYR A 456 -4.56 6.93 2.41
N HIS A 457 -3.58 7.77 2.06
CA HIS A 457 -3.32 9.05 2.71
C HIS A 457 -4.54 9.98 2.79
N GLY A 458 -5.09 10.41 1.65
CA GLY A 458 -6.27 11.28 1.63
C GLY A 458 -7.53 10.62 2.22
N LEU A 459 -7.58 9.29 2.22
CA LEU A 459 -8.66 8.50 2.82
C LEU A 459 -8.60 8.55 4.36
N ARG A 460 -7.40 8.45 4.94
CA ARG A 460 -7.13 8.59 6.38
C ARG A 460 -7.45 10.00 6.86
N GLU A 461 -6.86 11.02 6.25
CA GLU A 461 -6.87 12.37 6.82
C GLU A 461 -8.17 13.14 6.52
N HIS A 462 -8.72 13.03 5.30
CA HIS A 462 -9.91 13.79 4.86
C HIS A 462 -11.20 13.00 4.98
N ALA A 463 -11.27 11.82 4.34
CA ALA A 463 -12.54 11.10 4.18
C ALA A 463 -12.95 10.28 5.43
N ARG A 464 -11.96 9.81 6.21
CA ARG A 464 -12.11 8.98 7.43
C ARG A 464 -13.00 7.75 7.21
N ARG A 465 -12.71 7.02 6.14
CA ARG A 465 -13.45 5.82 5.69
C ARG A 465 -12.67 4.54 5.98
N PRO A 466 -13.34 3.36 6.02
CA PRO A 466 -12.67 2.09 6.27
C PRO A 466 -11.66 1.77 5.17
N PHE A 467 -10.47 1.31 5.57
CA PHE A 467 -9.51 0.70 4.65
C PHE A 467 -8.71 -0.43 5.26
N LEU A 468 -8.22 -1.30 4.39
CA LEU A 468 -7.12 -2.21 4.67
C LEU A 468 -5.94 -1.88 3.75
N PHE A 469 -4.75 -1.84 4.32
CA PHE A 469 -3.49 -1.76 3.58
C PHE A 469 -2.87 -3.16 3.49
N LEU A 470 -2.54 -3.59 2.27
CA LEU A 470 -2.11 -4.94 1.93
C LEU A 470 -0.73 -4.85 1.28
N THR A 471 0.27 -5.50 1.88
CA THR A 471 1.65 -5.46 1.37
C THR A 471 2.44 -6.70 1.75
N THR A 472 3.38 -7.13 0.90
CA THR A 472 4.36 -8.16 1.29
C THR A 472 5.57 -7.59 2.05
N GLY A 473 5.63 -6.25 2.18
CA GLY A 473 6.71 -5.52 2.84
C GLY A 473 7.85 -5.15 1.90
N ARG A 474 8.70 -4.22 2.34
CA ARG A 474 9.82 -3.72 1.53
C ARG A 474 10.89 -4.79 1.30
N THR A 475 11.20 -5.01 0.04
CA THR A 475 12.36 -5.78 -0.45
C THR A 475 13.65 -4.96 -0.34
N GLU A 476 14.78 -5.61 -0.63
CA GLU A 476 16.09 -4.96 -0.75
C GLU A 476 16.24 -4.12 -2.02
N THR A 477 15.35 -4.32 -3.00
CA THR A 477 15.33 -3.65 -4.31
C THR A 477 14.42 -2.42 -4.35
N TYR A 478 13.52 -2.28 -3.38
CA TYR A 478 12.60 -1.15 -3.18
C TYR A 478 13.29 0.22 -3.39
N HIS A 479 12.72 1.06 -4.26
CA HIS A 479 13.29 2.37 -4.68
C HIS A 479 14.72 2.28 -5.29
N THR A 480 15.07 1.21 -6.00
CA THR A 480 16.35 1.09 -6.74
C THR A 480 16.14 0.60 -8.17
N SER A 481 17.13 0.77 -9.04
CA SER A 481 17.14 0.18 -10.39
C SER A 481 17.22 -1.36 -10.42
N ALA A 482 17.39 -2.01 -9.26
CA ALA A 482 17.32 -3.46 -9.13
C ALA A 482 15.89 -3.99 -8.91
N ASP A 483 14.86 -3.15 -8.75
CA ASP A 483 13.47 -3.62 -8.72
C ASP A 483 12.95 -3.90 -10.14
N THR A 484 13.28 -5.09 -10.65
CA THR A 484 13.01 -5.51 -12.03
C THR A 484 12.06 -6.72 -12.07
N PRO A 485 11.41 -7.01 -13.22
CA PRO A 485 10.48 -8.15 -13.33
C PRO A 485 11.09 -9.50 -12.94
N ASP A 486 12.41 -9.66 -13.01
CA ASP A 486 13.10 -10.90 -12.67
C ASP A 486 13.35 -11.08 -11.17
N THR A 487 13.15 -10.04 -10.34
CA THR A 487 13.28 -10.13 -8.87
C THR A 487 12.01 -10.58 -8.15
N LEU A 488 10.87 -10.68 -8.84
CA LEU A 488 9.58 -11.05 -8.23
C LEU A 488 9.39 -12.57 -8.08
N ASP A 489 8.42 -12.98 -7.26
CA ASP A 489 7.94 -14.37 -7.16
C ASP A 489 6.52 -14.49 -7.73
N TYR A 490 6.42 -14.92 -8.99
CA TYR A 490 5.13 -14.98 -9.69
C TYR A 490 4.18 -16.08 -9.18
N ASP A 491 4.71 -17.17 -8.60
CA ASP A 491 3.89 -18.17 -7.89
C ASP A 491 3.17 -17.52 -6.68
N ARG A 492 3.94 -16.77 -5.87
CA ARG A 492 3.44 -16.05 -4.71
C ARG A 492 2.51 -14.90 -5.10
N LEU A 493 2.86 -14.11 -6.11
CA LEU A 493 1.99 -13.04 -6.64
C LEU A 493 0.67 -13.60 -7.18
N GLY A 494 0.70 -14.75 -7.87
CA GLY A 494 -0.50 -15.45 -8.33
C GLY A 494 -1.37 -15.97 -7.18
N ALA A 495 -0.77 -16.47 -6.09
CA ALA A 495 -1.49 -16.87 -4.89
C ALA A 495 -2.08 -15.65 -4.14
N ALA A 496 -1.32 -14.57 -4.02
CA ALA A 496 -1.78 -13.30 -3.44
C ALA A 496 -2.93 -12.70 -4.26
N ALA A 497 -2.86 -12.75 -5.58
CA ALA A 497 -3.93 -12.33 -6.48
C ALA A 497 -5.24 -13.09 -6.22
N ARG A 498 -5.17 -14.42 -6.02
CA ARG A 498 -6.33 -15.24 -5.65
C ARG A 498 -6.88 -14.88 -4.27
N TRP A 499 -6.02 -14.73 -3.26
CA TRP A 499 -6.47 -14.42 -1.90
C TRP A 499 -7.06 -13.01 -1.78
N VAL A 500 -6.44 -11.98 -2.39
CA VAL A 500 -6.98 -10.61 -2.40
C VAL A 500 -8.26 -10.52 -3.25
N THR A 501 -8.36 -11.26 -4.36
CA THR A 501 -9.63 -11.41 -5.10
C THR A 501 -10.73 -12.00 -4.19
N GLN A 502 -10.40 -13.02 -3.40
CA GLN A 502 -11.34 -13.63 -2.45
C GLN A 502 -11.79 -12.62 -1.38
N LEU A 503 -10.86 -11.85 -0.80
CA LEU A 503 -11.14 -10.77 0.16
C LEU A 503 -12.01 -9.67 -0.44
N ALA A 504 -11.69 -9.20 -1.64
CA ALA A 504 -12.43 -8.15 -2.32
C ALA A 504 -13.87 -8.56 -2.62
N MET A 505 -14.08 -9.77 -3.15
CA MET A 505 -15.43 -10.26 -3.45
C MET A 505 -16.21 -10.59 -2.19
N HIS A 506 -15.57 -11.13 -1.15
CA HIS A 506 -16.20 -11.32 0.15
C HIS A 506 -16.65 -9.98 0.75
N ALA A 507 -15.78 -8.95 0.76
CA ALA A 507 -16.14 -7.60 1.19
C ALA A 507 -17.27 -6.97 0.32
N ALA A 508 -17.34 -7.28 -0.97
CA ALA A 508 -18.41 -6.83 -1.86
C ALA A 508 -19.76 -7.53 -1.62
N ASP A 509 -19.78 -8.69 -0.96
CA ASP A 509 -20.98 -9.51 -0.73
C ASP A 509 -21.48 -9.56 0.73
N VAL A 510 -20.63 -9.31 1.74
CA VAL A 510 -21.06 -9.45 3.14
C VAL A 510 -22.16 -8.47 3.54
N GLU A 511 -23.19 -8.98 4.23
CA GLU A 511 -24.23 -8.20 4.90
C GLU A 511 -23.71 -7.64 6.24
N ALA A 512 -22.61 -6.89 6.17
CA ALA A 512 -21.98 -6.22 7.30
C ALA A 512 -21.78 -4.74 6.94
N ASN A 513 -22.08 -3.85 7.90
CA ASN A 513 -21.58 -2.48 7.87
C ASN A 513 -20.10 -2.52 8.27
N LEU A 514 -19.22 -2.01 7.41
CA LEU A 514 -17.78 -2.04 7.64
C LEU A 514 -17.38 -0.77 8.41
N GLY A 515 -17.02 -0.93 9.68
CA GLY A 515 -16.73 0.18 10.56
C GLY A 515 -15.35 0.80 10.33
N TRP A 516 -15.19 2.05 10.74
CA TRP A 516 -13.88 2.71 10.85
C TRP A 516 -13.83 3.58 12.10
N ARG A 517 -12.75 3.44 12.87
CA ARG A 517 -12.45 4.27 14.03
C ARG A 517 -10.96 4.56 14.01
N ASP A 518 -10.64 5.83 13.88
CA ASP A 518 -9.25 6.29 13.80
C ASP A 518 -8.53 6.15 15.16
N LEU A 519 -7.19 6.13 15.15
CA LEU A 519 -6.35 5.99 16.35
C LEU A 519 -6.66 4.77 17.23
N ARG A 520 -6.85 3.59 16.61
CA ARG A 520 -6.93 2.30 17.32
C ARG A 520 -5.65 1.47 17.22
N ALA A 521 -5.47 0.51 18.12
CA ALA A 521 -4.32 -0.40 18.17
C ALA A 521 -4.66 -1.76 18.79
N ASP A 522 -4.33 -2.87 18.12
CA ASP A 522 -4.45 -4.25 18.61
C ASP A 522 -3.11 -4.71 19.20
N ALA A 523 -2.81 -4.25 20.42
CA ALA A 523 -1.49 -4.39 21.03
C ALA A 523 -1.02 -5.85 21.21
N LEU A 524 -1.94 -6.81 21.41
CA LEU A 524 -1.59 -8.23 21.52
C LEU A 524 -1.25 -8.83 20.15
N THR A 525 -2.00 -8.50 19.10
CA THR A 525 -1.66 -8.92 17.73
C THR A 525 -0.36 -8.28 17.27
N ASP A 526 -0.19 -6.99 17.52
CA ASP A 526 1.04 -6.25 17.18
C ASP A 526 2.27 -6.89 17.80
N ALA A 527 2.22 -7.21 19.11
CA ALA A 527 3.34 -7.85 19.79
C ALA A 527 3.61 -9.28 19.28
N ARG A 528 2.57 -10.07 19.00
CA ARG A 528 2.73 -11.42 18.44
C ARG A 528 3.33 -11.40 17.03
N SER A 529 2.83 -10.54 16.13
CA SER A 529 3.40 -10.34 14.79
C SER A 529 4.82 -9.78 14.85
N LEU A 530 5.11 -8.86 15.79
CA LEU A 530 6.43 -8.30 16.01
C LEU A 530 7.45 -9.37 16.49
N LEU A 531 7.07 -10.28 17.38
CA LEU A 531 7.98 -11.37 17.81
C LEU A 531 8.38 -12.31 16.67
N ARG A 532 7.52 -12.50 15.65
CA ARG A 532 7.89 -13.24 14.44
C ARG A 532 8.96 -12.51 13.62
N LEU A 533 8.86 -11.18 13.51
CA LEU A 533 9.89 -10.33 12.88
C LEU A 533 11.23 -10.38 13.65
N TYR A 534 11.21 -10.52 14.98
CA TYR A 534 12.44 -10.73 15.76
C TYR A 534 13.11 -12.09 15.47
N GLY A 535 12.34 -13.15 15.23
CA GLY A 535 12.90 -14.45 14.79
C GLY A 535 13.67 -14.35 13.47
N ALA A 536 13.24 -13.47 12.56
CA ALA A 536 13.92 -13.23 11.28
C ALA A 536 15.31 -12.61 11.46
N ILE A 537 15.48 -11.72 12.44
CA ILE A 537 16.76 -11.13 12.82
C ILE A 537 17.69 -12.13 13.50
N GLU A 538 17.16 -13.02 14.35
CA GLU A 538 17.97 -14.03 15.04
C GLU A 538 18.56 -15.06 14.07
N ALA A 539 17.81 -15.42 13.04
CA ALA A 539 18.29 -16.24 11.93
C ALA A 539 19.24 -15.51 10.97
N SER A 540 19.24 -14.16 10.97
CA SER A 540 20.03 -13.36 10.03
C SER A 540 21.53 -13.56 10.22
N GLN A 541 22.24 -13.98 9.17
CA GLN A 541 23.69 -13.84 9.07
C GLN A 541 24.11 -12.40 8.74
N ARG A 542 23.24 -11.64 8.05
CA ARG A 542 23.52 -10.30 7.49
C ARG A 542 23.56 -9.18 8.54
N VAL A 543 22.74 -9.27 9.58
CA VAL A 543 22.68 -8.28 10.67
C VAL A 543 23.87 -8.47 11.61
N SER A 544 24.58 -7.39 11.95
CA SER A 544 25.79 -7.49 12.78
C SER A 544 25.49 -8.01 14.21
N TRP A 545 26.47 -8.66 14.86
CA TRP A 545 26.31 -9.17 16.22
C TRP A 545 25.90 -8.10 17.23
N LEU A 546 26.41 -6.87 17.09
CA LEU A 546 26.05 -5.74 17.95
C LEU A 546 24.57 -5.36 17.79
N VAL A 547 24.08 -5.31 16.55
CA VAL A 547 22.66 -5.02 16.25
C VAL A 547 21.76 -6.18 16.71
N ARG A 548 22.15 -7.45 16.47
CA ARG A 548 21.43 -8.61 17.03
C ARG A 548 21.38 -8.57 18.57
N ARG A 549 22.45 -8.16 19.26
CA ARG A 549 22.48 -8.00 20.73
C ARG A 549 21.56 -6.88 21.22
N ALA A 550 21.48 -5.76 20.50
CA ALA A 550 20.55 -4.67 20.80
C ALA A 550 19.09 -5.11 20.59
N LEU A 551 18.78 -5.71 19.44
CA LEU A 551 17.45 -6.23 19.10
C LEU A 551 17.00 -7.34 20.06
N ALA A 552 17.91 -8.17 20.58
CA ALA A 552 17.56 -9.13 21.63
C ALA A 552 17.12 -8.45 22.95
N ALA A 553 17.54 -7.21 23.24
CA ALA A 553 17.04 -6.46 24.37
C ALA A 553 15.62 -5.91 24.12
N ASP A 554 15.36 -5.39 22.92
CA ASP A 554 14.02 -4.97 22.49
C ASP A 554 13.04 -6.15 22.46
N ARG A 555 13.44 -7.30 21.89
CA ARG A 555 12.65 -8.53 21.91
C ARG A 555 12.19 -8.88 23.33
N ARG A 556 13.10 -8.85 24.31
CA ARG A 556 12.75 -9.09 25.72
C ARG A 556 11.81 -8.03 26.31
N VAL A 557 11.77 -6.81 25.77
CA VAL A 557 10.71 -5.83 26.11
C VAL A 557 9.37 -6.31 25.54
N VAL A 558 9.32 -6.66 24.25
CA VAL A 558 8.09 -7.15 23.59
C VAL A 558 7.54 -8.41 24.28
N GLU A 559 8.39 -9.37 24.64
CA GLU A 559 8.01 -10.58 25.38
C GLU A 559 7.41 -10.25 26.76
N ARG A 560 7.99 -9.30 27.50
CA ARG A 560 7.44 -8.87 28.80
C ARG A 560 6.12 -8.09 28.64
N LEU A 561 5.99 -7.28 27.60
CA LEU A 561 4.75 -6.55 27.30
C LEU A 561 3.63 -7.51 26.95
N LEU A 562 3.85 -8.42 25.99
CA LEU A 562 2.88 -9.43 25.59
C LEU A 562 2.43 -10.27 26.78
N ALA A 563 3.37 -10.84 27.54
CA ALA A 563 3.04 -11.64 28.72
C ALA A 563 2.32 -10.83 29.82
N SER A 564 2.49 -9.51 29.88
CA SER A 564 1.74 -8.64 30.79
C SER A 564 0.30 -8.44 30.33
N TRP A 565 0.11 -8.15 29.03
CA TRP A 565 -1.20 -7.94 28.42
C TRP A 565 -2.03 -9.23 28.36
N GLU A 566 -1.40 -10.38 28.14
CA GLU A 566 -2.04 -11.71 28.20
C GLU A 566 -2.49 -12.09 29.63
N ARG A 567 -1.94 -11.46 30.67
CA ARG A 567 -2.45 -11.55 32.06
C ARG A 567 -3.54 -10.50 32.38
N GLY A 568 -4.08 -9.82 31.38
CA GLY A 568 -5.16 -8.84 31.55
C GLY A 568 -4.72 -7.45 32.01
N VAL A 569 -3.42 -7.15 32.06
CA VAL A 569 -2.94 -5.78 32.28
C VAL A 569 -3.28 -4.95 31.03
N ARG A 570 -4.08 -3.90 31.17
CA ARG A 570 -4.42 -3.04 30.02
C ARG A 570 -3.17 -2.35 29.45
N PRO A 571 -2.99 -2.28 28.11
CA PRO A 571 -1.95 -1.46 27.52
C PRO A 571 -2.14 0.02 27.87
N THR A 572 -1.01 0.73 27.95
CA THR A 572 -0.93 2.19 28.15
C THR A 572 -0.14 2.83 26.99
N PRO A 573 -0.31 4.15 26.73
CA PRO A 573 0.44 4.84 25.69
C PRO A 573 1.97 4.64 25.77
N ASP A 574 2.56 4.65 26.96
CA ASP A 574 4.01 4.41 27.13
C ASP A 574 4.42 2.97 26.80
N THR A 575 3.63 1.98 27.23
CA THR A 575 3.91 0.57 26.91
C THR A 575 3.75 0.26 25.42
N TYR A 576 2.78 0.89 24.75
CA TYR A 576 2.61 0.75 23.31
C TYR A 576 3.67 1.55 22.52
N ARG A 577 4.06 2.74 23.00
CA ARG A 577 5.21 3.47 22.47
C ARG A 577 6.50 2.64 22.54
N ALA A 578 6.72 1.89 23.61
CA ALA A 578 7.85 0.96 23.71
C ALA A 578 7.78 -0.15 22.65
N LEU A 579 6.58 -0.67 22.36
CA LEU A 579 6.32 -1.63 21.27
C LEU A 579 6.61 -1.03 19.88
N GLN A 580 6.14 0.20 19.63
CA GLN A 580 6.37 0.94 18.40
C GLN A 580 7.87 1.20 18.15
N LEU A 581 8.60 1.64 19.18
CA LEU A 581 10.05 1.89 19.09
C LEU A 581 10.85 0.60 18.84
N ALA A 582 10.46 -0.52 19.45
CA ALA A 582 11.01 -1.84 19.12
C ALA A 582 10.73 -2.23 17.66
N SER A 583 9.49 -2.00 17.19
CA SER A 583 9.07 -2.28 15.81
C SER A 583 9.85 -1.46 14.76
N ILE A 584 10.04 -0.17 14.98
CA ILE A 584 10.86 0.68 14.09
C ILE A 584 12.28 0.13 13.99
N ARG A 585 12.88 -0.26 15.13
CA ARG A 585 14.24 -0.81 15.16
C ARG A 585 14.34 -2.16 14.44
N VAL A 586 13.39 -3.08 14.60
CA VAL A 586 13.41 -4.37 13.87
C VAL A 586 13.18 -4.17 12.37
N GLN A 587 12.24 -3.30 11.97
CA GLN A 587 11.97 -2.96 10.57
C GLN A 587 13.19 -2.32 9.90
N ALA A 588 13.85 -1.37 10.57
CA ALA A 588 15.07 -0.73 10.07
C ALA A 588 16.22 -1.72 9.89
N ALA A 589 16.37 -2.71 10.78
CA ALA A 589 17.39 -3.75 10.67
C ALA A 589 17.09 -4.79 9.58
N LEU A 590 15.81 -5.11 9.32
CA LEU A 590 15.39 -5.94 8.19
C LEU A 590 15.61 -5.22 6.85
N TRP A 591 15.32 -3.92 6.77
CA TRP A 591 15.46 -3.14 5.54
C TRP A 591 16.94 -2.80 5.21
N HIS A 592 17.76 -2.44 6.21
CA HIS A 592 19.16 -2.09 5.99
C HIS A 592 20.13 -2.69 7.05
N PRO A 593 20.57 -3.96 6.89
CA PRO A 593 21.31 -4.72 7.90
C PRO A 593 22.64 -4.13 8.42
N SER A 594 23.20 -3.11 7.76
CA SER A 594 24.45 -2.46 8.20
C SER A 594 24.34 -1.65 9.50
N GLY A 595 23.12 -1.37 9.97
CA GLY A 595 22.88 -0.93 11.34
C GLY A 595 23.23 0.52 11.70
N TRP A 596 23.81 1.34 10.83
CA TRP A 596 24.17 2.72 11.18
C TRP A 596 22.93 3.63 11.40
N TRP A 597 21.83 3.39 10.68
CA TRP A 597 20.54 4.04 10.94
C TRP A 597 19.97 3.76 12.33
N PHE A 598 20.39 2.66 12.96
CA PHE A 598 19.94 2.22 14.28
C PHE A 598 20.46 3.13 15.43
N ALA A 599 21.48 3.95 15.16
CA ALA A 599 22.04 4.91 16.12
C ALA A 599 21.43 6.32 16.02
N LEU A 600 20.47 6.53 15.11
CA LEU A 600 19.79 7.80 14.86
C LEU A 600 18.31 7.78 15.32
N TRP A 601 17.89 6.73 16.04
CA TRP A 601 16.47 6.40 16.33
C TRP A 601 16.18 5.95 17.77
#